data_AF-A0A183U216-F1
#
_entry.id   AF-A0A183U216-F1
#
_cell.length_a   1.000
_cell.length_b   1.000
_cell.length_c   1.000
_cell.angle_alpha   90.00
_cell.angle_beta   90.00
_cell.angle_gamma   90.00
#
_symmetry.space_group_name_H-M   'P 1'
#
loop_
_entity.id
_entity.type
_entity.pdbx_description
1 polymer ?
#
loop_
_entity_poly.entity_id
_entity_poly.type
_entity_poly.pdbx_seq_one_letter_code
_entity_poly.pdbx_strand_id
1 'polypeptide(L)'
;MKKSVKEARLQKTDNEDLRVILEAQEERQQRLVKIFTAIGPTAFPASAAEFITNSLSTRLPEFIDEPGNGCRFDVWFNRYEDVITKDGSALD
;
A
#
# COMPACT_ATOMS: atom_id res chain seq x y z
N MET A 1 24.13 39.25 36.34
CA MET A 1 22.72 39.15 35.93
C MET A 1 22.48 39.17 34.40
N LYS A 2 23.45 38.79 33.54
CA LYS A 2 23.30 38.81 32.06
C LYS A 2 23.23 37.42 31.40
N LYS A 3 23.44 36.34 32.17
CA LYS A 3 23.44 34.95 31.68
C LYS A 3 22.00 34.41 31.53
N SER A 4 21.15 34.65 32.52
CA SER A 4 19.76 34.16 32.56
C SER A 4 18.83 34.75 31.48
N VAL A 5 19.03 36.02 31.07
CA VAL A 5 18.20 36.63 30.01
C VAL A 5 18.55 36.07 28.62
N LYS A 6 19.80 35.65 28.39
CA LYS A 6 20.22 35.05 27.11
C LYS A 6 19.71 33.62 26.98
N GLU A 7 19.73 32.84 28.07
CA GLU A 7 19.16 31.50 28.12
C GLU A 7 17.63 31.51 27.95
N ALA A 8 16.94 32.47 28.60
CA ALA A 8 15.49 32.64 28.42
C ALA A 8 15.10 33.11 27.01
N ARG A 9 15.96 33.88 26.32
CA ARG A 9 15.73 34.28 24.93
C ARG A 9 16.03 33.14 23.95
N LEU A 10 17.03 32.31 24.23
CA LEU A 10 17.38 31.16 23.39
C LEU A 10 16.31 30.06 23.47
N GLN A 11 15.83 29.71 24.67
CA GLN A 11 14.73 28.76 24.85
C GLN A 11 13.42 29.20 24.20
N LYS A 12 13.15 30.51 24.17
CA LYS A 12 11.92 31.05 23.56
C LYS A 12 11.94 30.94 22.04
N THR A 13 13.11 31.05 21.42
CA THR A 13 13.30 30.85 19.98
C THR A 13 13.12 29.38 19.62
N ASP A 14 13.75 28.48 20.38
CA ASP A 14 13.61 27.04 20.16
C ASP A 14 12.15 26.56 20.31
N ASN A 15 11.38 27.16 21.22
CA ASN A 15 9.97 26.84 21.41
C ASN A 15 9.08 27.35 20.27
N GLU A 16 9.36 28.54 19.74
CA GLU A 16 8.62 29.09 18.61
C GLU A 16 8.92 28.32 17.32
N ASP A 17 10.17 27.94 17.10
CA ASP A 17 10.56 27.10 15.96
C ASP A 17 9.88 25.73 16.01
N LEU A 18 9.77 25.11 17.20
CA LEU A 18 9.02 23.87 17.38
C LEU A 18 7.52 24.04 17.08
N ARG A 19 6.92 25.18 17.45
CA ARG A 19 5.51 25.47 17.13
C ARG A 19 5.30 25.61 15.63
N VAL A 20 6.20 26.32 14.94
CA VAL A 20 6.16 26.48 13.48
C VAL A 20 6.33 25.12 12.78
N ILE A 21 7.21 24.25 13.28
CA ILE A 21 7.41 22.90 12.73
C ILE A 21 6.16 22.03 12.93
N LEU A 22 5.53 22.09 14.10
CA LEU A 22 4.29 21.37 14.39
C LEU A 22 3.13 21.83 13.50
N GLU A 23 2.98 23.15 13.32
CA GLU A 23 1.97 23.72 12.43
C GLU A 23 2.21 23.33 10.96
N ALA A 24 3.46 23.43 10.50
CA ALA A 24 3.83 22.98 9.15
C ALA A 24 3.61 21.47 8.95
N GLN A 25 3.78 20.66 10.00
CA GLN A 25 3.49 19.23 9.99
C GLN A 25 1.99 18.96 9.93
N GLU A 26 1.18 19.72 10.66
CA GLU A 26 -0.28 19.63 10.61
C GLU A 26 -0.81 20.03 9.23
N GLU A 27 -0.31 21.13 8.66
CA GLU A 27 -0.66 21.52 7.29
C GLU A 27 -0.29 20.43 6.28
N ARG A 28 0.88 19.80 6.43
CA ARG A 28 1.31 18.70 5.57
C ARG A 28 0.38 17.49 5.71
N GLN A 29 -0.04 17.15 6.93
CA GLN A 29 -1.03 16.08 7.15
C GLN A 29 -2.40 16.44 6.55
N GLN A 30 -2.88 17.66 6.76
CA GLN A 30 -4.15 18.12 6.17
C GLN A 30 -4.09 18.13 4.64
N ARG A 31 -2.96 18.50 4.04
CA ARG A 31 -2.74 18.40 2.59
C ARG A 31 -2.78 16.95 2.12
N LEU A 32 -2.14 16.03 2.83
CA LEU A 32 -2.19 14.59 2.53
C LEU A 32 -3.62 14.03 2.66
N VAL A 33 -4.36 14.42 3.70
CA VAL A 33 -5.76 14.04 3.90
C VAL A 33 -6.62 14.59 2.76
N LYS A 34 -6.46 15.87 2.38
CA LYS A 34 -7.18 16.46 1.24
C LYS A 34 -6.87 15.77 -0.08
N ILE A 35 -5.61 15.38 -0.30
CA ILE A 35 -5.19 14.58 -1.46
C ILE A 35 -5.86 13.20 -1.39
N PHE A 36 -5.83 12.52 -0.25
CA PHE A 36 -6.49 11.22 -0.07
C PHE A 36 -8.02 11.29 -0.24
N THR A 37 -8.65 12.40 0.16
CA THR A 37 -10.08 12.62 -0.02
C THR A 37 -10.42 13.02 -1.47
N ALA A 38 -9.59 13.85 -2.12
CA ALA A 38 -9.83 14.37 -3.46
C ALA A 38 -9.50 13.35 -4.57
N ILE A 39 -8.49 12.51 -4.36
CA ILE A 39 -8.14 11.42 -5.27
C ILE A 39 -8.93 10.13 -4.91
N GLY A 40 -9.84 10.21 -3.93
CA GLY A 40 -10.44 9.03 -3.28
C GLY A 40 -9.35 8.09 -2.73
N PRO A 41 -9.70 6.90 -2.22
CA PRO A 41 -8.72 5.83 -2.22
C PRO A 41 -8.35 5.60 -3.69
N THR A 42 -7.29 6.26 -4.15
CA THR A 42 -6.54 5.80 -5.31
C THR A 42 -5.87 4.54 -4.86
N ALA A 43 -6.69 3.52 -4.92
CA ALA A 43 -6.33 2.16 -5.07
C ALA A 43 -5.19 2.14 -6.10
N PHE A 44 -3.96 1.86 -5.65
CA PHE A 44 -3.23 0.81 -6.34
C PHE A 44 -4.26 -0.30 -6.49
N PRO A 45 -4.74 -0.62 -7.69
CA PRO A 45 -6.17 -0.83 -7.78
C PRO A 45 -6.45 -2.12 -7.01
N ALA A 46 -7.08 -1.98 -5.85
CA ALA A 46 -7.82 -3.06 -5.21
C ALA A 46 -8.67 -3.68 -6.33
N SER A 47 -9.25 -2.85 -7.19
CA SER A 47 -9.85 -3.23 -8.47
C SER A 47 -8.99 -4.03 -9.45
N ALA A 48 -7.67 -3.90 -9.53
CA ALA A 48 -6.80 -4.55 -10.51
C ALA A 48 -6.25 -5.85 -9.92
N ALA A 49 -5.75 -5.82 -8.69
CA ALA A 49 -5.47 -7.06 -7.97
C ALA A 49 -6.75 -7.91 -7.83
N GLU A 50 -7.90 -7.32 -7.46
CA GLU A 50 -9.20 -8.00 -7.43
C GLU A 50 -9.66 -8.45 -8.81
N PHE A 51 -9.45 -7.65 -9.86
CA PHE A 51 -9.82 -8.05 -11.23
C PHE A 51 -8.95 -9.22 -11.70
N ILE A 52 -7.66 -9.18 -11.42
CA ILE A 52 -6.71 -10.25 -11.76
C ILE A 52 -7.06 -11.49 -10.92
N THR A 53 -7.31 -11.37 -9.62
CA THR A 53 -7.72 -12.51 -8.78
C THR A 53 -9.09 -13.06 -9.17
N ASN A 54 -10.05 -12.21 -9.56
CA ASN A 54 -11.36 -12.66 -10.07
C ASN A 54 -11.22 -13.30 -11.46
N SER A 55 -10.34 -12.78 -12.33
CA SER A 55 -10.06 -13.36 -13.64
C SER A 55 -9.38 -14.72 -13.50
N LEU A 56 -8.39 -14.84 -12.61
CA LEU A 56 -7.75 -16.09 -12.25
C LEU A 56 -8.76 -17.07 -11.65
N SER A 57 -9.59 -16.65 -10.70
CA SER A 57 -10.59 -17.50 -10.03
C SER A 57 -11.69 -18.01 -10.99
N THR A 58 -12.02 -17.26 -12.04
CA THR A 58 -12.99 -17.70 -13.07
C THR A 58 -12.38 -18.60 -14.14
N ARG A 59 -11.07 -18.56 -14.33
CA ARG A 59 -10.36 -19.29 -15.39
C ARG A 59 -9.58 -20.50 -14.89
N LEU A 60 -9.18 -20.50 -13.62
CA LEU A 60 -8.48 -21.60 -12.97
C LEU A 60 -9.51 -22.47 -12.24
N PRO A 61 -9.74 -23.71 -12.68
CA PRO A 61 -10.57 -24.63 -11.92
C PRO A 61 -9.89 -25.01 -10.62
N GLU A 62 -10.68 -25.22 -9.57
CA GLU A 62 -10.19 -25.63 -8.26
C GLU A 62 -9.37 -26.93 -8.38
N PHE A 63 -8.21 -26.94 -7.72
CA PHE A 63 -7.37 -28.12 -7.67
C PHE A 63 -7.95 -29.10 -6.64
N ILE A 64 -8.39 -30.26 -7.12
CA ILE A 64 -8.92 -31.35 -6.28
C ILE A 64 -7.91 -32.50 -6.31
N ASP A 65 -7.29 -32.77 -5.16
CA ASP A 65 -6.40 -33.92 -5.00
C ASP A 65 -7.24 -35.19 -4.84
N GLU A 66 -7.40 -35.91 -5.94
CA GLU A 66 -8.24 -37.10 -6.00
C GLU A 66 -7.34 -38.33 -6.18
N PRO A 67 -7.31 -39.25 -5.20
CA PRO A 67 -6.45 -40.42 -5.25
C PRO A 67 -6.96 -41.40 -6.31
N GLY A 68 -6.46 -41.25 -7.54
CA GLY A 68 -6.77 -42.13 -8.68
C GLY A 68 -6.80 -41.44 -10.04
N ASN A 69 -6.91 -40.11 -10.09
CA ASN A 69 -7.02 -39.39 -11.37
C ASN A 69 -5.65 -39.07 -12.03
N GLY A 70 -4.55 -39.22 -11.28
CA GLY A 70 -3.19 -38.90 -11.76
C GLY A 70 -2.89 -37.41 -11.98
N CYS A 71 -3.87 -36.52 -11.80
CA CYS A 71 -3.71 -35.06 -11.77
C CYS A 71 -3.08 -34.64 -10.44
N ARG A 72 -1.75 -34.77 -10.37
CA ARG A 72 -0.94 -34.12 -9.34
C ARG A 72 -0.90 -32.62 -9.60
N PHE A 73 -0.53 -31.85 -8.57
CA PHE A 73 -0.39 -30.39 -8.67
C PHE A 73 0.44 -29.96 -9.89
N ASP A 74 1.55 -30.66 -10.19
CA ASP A 74 2.41 -30.33 -11.33
C ASP A 74 1.67 -30.44 -12.69
N VAL A 75 0.80 -31.43 -12.83
CA VAL A 75 0.02 -31.65 -14.07
C VAL A 75 -1.06 -30.57 -14.22
N TRP A 76 -1.69 -30.17 -13.11
CA TRP A 76 -2.65 -29.07 -13.09
C TRP A 76 -1.96 -27.72 -13.36
N PHE A 77 -0.83 -27.46 -12.70
CA PHE A 77 -0.06 -26.23 -12.89
C PHE A 77 0.42 -26.08 -14.34
N ASN A 78 1.02 -27.13 -14.93
CA ASN A 78 1.46 -27.10 -16.33
C ASN A 78 0.30 -26.88 -17.32
N ARG A 79 -0.92 -27.32 -16.99
CA ARG A 79 -2.12 -27.09 -17.83
C ARG A 79 -2.56 -25.63 -17.83
N TYR A 80 -2.29 -24.90 -16.74
CA TYR A 80 -2.74 -23.51 -16.56
C TYR A 80 -1.58 -22.52 -16.41
N GLU A 81 -0.34 -22.93 -16.68
CA GLU A 81 0.87 -22.10 -16.58
C GLU A 81 0.73 -20.82 -17.41
N ASP A 82 0.21 -20.93 -18.64
CA ASP A 82 -0.04 -19.78 -19.52
C ASP A 82 -1.03 -18.78 -18.92
N VAL A 83 -2.06 -19.28 -18.21
CA VAL A 83 -3.07 -18.44 -17.55
C VAL A 83 -2.47 -17.71 -16.36
N ILE A 84 -1.72 -18.43 -15.53
CA ILE A 84 -1.05 -17.90 -14.35
C ILE A 84 0.02 -16.88 -14.74
N THR A 85 0.82 -17.18 -15.78
CA THR A 85 1.88 -16.29 -16.26
C THR A 85 1.29 -15.02 -16.86
N LYS A 86 0.26 -15.15 -17.71
CA LYS A 86 -0.35 -14.00 -18.38
C LYS A 86 -1.06 -13.08 -17.41
N ASP A 87 -1.92 -13.62 -16.56
CA ASP A 87 -2.74 -12.80 -15.67
C ASP A 87 -1.94 -12.41 -14.42
N GLY A 88 -1.06 -13.28 -13.93
CA GLY A 88 -0.18 -12.98 -12.79
C GLY A 88 0.93 -11.99 -13.10
N SER A 89 1.32 -11.81 -14.37
CA SER A 89 2.36 -10.83 -14.76
C SER A 89 2.04 -9.38 -14.41
N ALA A 90 0.76 -9.06 -14.17
CA ALA A 90 0.33 -7.72 -13.77
C ALA A 90 0.17 -7.55 -12.24
N LEU A 91 0.59 -8.54 -11.44
CA LEU A 91 0.60 -8.48 -9.97
C LEU A 91 1.96 -8.05 -9.36
N ASP A 92 2.96 -7.70 -10.18
CA ASP A 92 4.28 -7.23 -9.73
C ASP A 92 4.24 -5.92 -8.91
#